data_AF-A0A9J6N5P6-F1
#
_entry.id   AF-A0A9J6N5P6-F1
#
_cell.length_a   1.000
_cell.length_b   1.000
_cell.length_c   1.000
_cell.angle_alpha   90.00
_cell.angle_beta   90.00
_cell.angle_gamma   90.00
#
_symmetry.space_group_name_H-M   'P 1'
#
loop_
_entity.id
_entity.type
_entity.pdbx_description
1 polymer ?
#
loop_
_entity_poly.entity_id
_entity_poly.type
_entity_poly.pdbx_seq_one_letter_code
_entity_poly.pdbx_strand_id
1 'polypeptide(L)' 'MGNGIFKIPTPANEPGNTYAPGTKERETIKAELQRQSEIVVDIPVIINGENIKTDTVKQVVMPHDHQHV' A
#
# COMPACT_ATOMS: atom_id res chain seq x y z
N MET A 1 -28.25 -10.40 -19.59
CA MET A 1 -27.13 -11.37 -19.68
C MET A 1 -26.23 -10.93 -20.81
N GLY A 2 -24.94 -10.76 -20.56
CA GLY A 2 -23.97 -10.45 -21.61
C GLY A 2 -23.55 -11.74 -22.32
N ASN A 3 -23.96 -11.91 -23.57
CA ASN A 3 -23.53 -13.03 -24.42
C ASN A 3 -22.16 -12.68 -25.03
N GLY A 4 -21.08 -12.95 -24.31
CA GLY A 4 -19.71 -12.70 -24.76
C GLY A 4 -18.75 -13.80 -24.33
N ILE A 5 -17.81 -14.16 -25.21
CA ILE A 5 -16.69 -15.04 -24.88
C ILE A 5 -15.53 -14.15 -24.42
N PHE A 6 -15.30 -14.09 -23.11
CA PHE A 6 -14.20 -13.33 -22.54
C PHE A 6 -12.89 -14.11 -22.65
N LYS A 7 -11.85 -13.50 -23.22
CA LYS A 7 -10.48 -14.02 -23.16
C LYS A 7 -9.73 -13.31 -22.04
N ILE A 8 -9.40 -14.06 -21.01
CA ILE A 8 -8.55 -13.59 -19.91
C ILE A 8 -7.10 -13.55 -20.42
N PRO A 9 -6.32 -12.49 -20.14
CA PRO A 9 -4.91 -12.45 -20.51
C PRO A 9 -4.14 -13.57 -19.78
N THR A 10 -3.18 -14.18 -20.48
CA THR A 10 -2.28 -15.16 -19.87
C THR A 10 -1.43 -14.46 -18.80
N PRO A 11 -1.35 -14.99 -17.58
CA PRO A 11 -0.55 -14.37 -16.52
C PRO A 11 0.94 -14.42 -16.87
N ALA A 12 1.66 -13.35 -16.53
CA ALA A 12 3.11 -13.25 -16.60
C ALA A 12 3.64 -12.64 -15.30
N ASN A 13 4.91 -12.90 -14.98
CA ASN A 13 5.55 -12.28 -13.82
C ASN A 13 5.66 -10.76 -14.00
N GLU A 14 5.36 -10.02 -12.92
CA GLU A 14 5.61 -8.57 -12.90
C GLU A 14 7.12 -8.31 -12.97
N PRO A 15 7.60 -7.41 -13.84
CA PRO A 15 9.01 -7.06 -13.90
C PRO A 15 9.48 -6.40 -12.60
N GLY A 16 10.69 -6.76 -12.15
CA GLY A 16 11.32 -6.13 -11.01
C GLY A 16 11.83 -4.72 -11.32
N ASN A 17 11.55 -3.78 -10.42
CA ASN A 17 12.11 -2.43 -10.48
C ASN A 17 13.55 -2.41 -9.94
N THR A 18 14.43 -1.62 -10.58
CA THR A 18 15.84 -1.51 -10.16
C THR A 18 16.06 -0.49 -9.05
N TYR A 19 15.26 0.58 -9.02
CA TYR A 19 15.43 1.72 -8.13
C TYR A 19 16.83 2.36 -8.20
N ALA A 20 17.47 2.26 -9.37
CA ALA A 20 18.78 2.84 -9.61
C ALA A 20 18.75 4.38 -9.49
N PRO A 21 19.88 5.04 -9.22
CA PRO A 21 19.92 6.50 -9.16
C PRO A 21 19.41 7.14 -10.47
N GLY A 22 18.54 8.16 -10.34
CA GLY A 22 17.98 8.89 -11.48
C GLY A 22 16.75 8.25 -12.14
N THR A 23 16.31 7.08 -11.68
CA THR A 23 15.10 6.44 -12.23
C THR A 23 13.82 7.01 -11.60
N LYS A 24 12.73 6.98 -12.38
CA LYS A 24 11.44 7.51 -11.94
C LYS A 24 10.87 6.72 -10.76
N GLU A 25 11.03 5.39 -10.76
CA GLU A 25 10.54 4.56 -9.66
C GLU A 25 11.24 4.87 -8.33
N ARG A 26 12.52 5.29 -8.36
CA ARG A 26 13.25 5.73 -7.18
C ARG A 26 12.76 7.08 -6.66
N GLU A 27 12.38 7.99 -7.57
CA GLU A 27 11.77 9.26 -7.19
C GLU A 27 10.40 9.03 -6.53
N THR A 28 9.55 8.21 -7.15
CA THR A 28 8.19 7.95 -6.65
C THR A 28 8.20 7.26 -5.29
N ILE A 29 9.09 6.29 -5.05
CA ILE A 29 9.16 5.61 -3.76
C ILE A 29 9.67 6.55 -2.65
N LYS A 30 10.60 7.45 -2.96
CA LYS A 30 11.08 8.44 -1.98
C LYS A 30 9.99 9.43 -1.60
N ALA A 31 9.25 9.94 -2.58
CA ALA A 31 8.13 10.84 -2.33
C ALA A 31 7.05 10.17 -1.47
N GLU A 32 6.74 8.90 -1.75
CA GLU A 32 5.74 8.16 -0.99
C GLU A 32 6.22 7.81 0.43
N LEU A 33 7.49 7.43 0.61
CA LEU A 33 8.05 7.20 1.94
C LEU A 33 7.98 8.46 2.81
N GLN A 34 8.34 9.62 2.25
CA GLN A 34 8.21 10.89 2.96
C GLN A 34 6.74 11.17 3.33
N ARG A 35 5.84 11.07 2.35
CA ARG A 35 4.41 11.29 2.57
C ARG A 35 3.84 10.37 3.66
N GLN A 36 4.22 9.09 3.66
CA GLN A 36 3.77 8.13 4.66
C GLN A 36 4.36 8.39 6.04
N SER A 37 5.61 8.84 6.12
CA SER A 37 6.22 9.21 7.40
C SER A 37 5.57 10.45 8.04
N GLU A 38 4.94 11.31 7.25
CA GLU A 38 4.30 12.55 7.75
C GLU A 38 2.82 12.35 8.14
N ILE A 39 2.23 11.18 7.90
CA ILE A 39 0.81 10.91 8.17
C ILE A 39 0.61 9.81 9.21
N VAL A 40 -0.31 10.06 10.14
CA VAL A 40 -0.86 9.04 11.03
C VAL A 40 -2.26 8.71 10.57
N VAL A 41 -2.52 7.43 10.31
CA VAL A 41 -3.82 6.96 9.80
C VAL A 41 -4.47 5.97 10.76
N ASP A 42 -5.79 6.07 10.90
CA ASP A 42 -6.58 5.04 11.55
C ASP A 42 -6.69 3.83 10.61
N ILE A 43 -6.30 2.64 11.08
CA ILE A 43 -6.46 1.37 10.36
C ILE A 43 -7.65 0.62 10.96
N PRO A 44 -8.87 0.73 10.37
CA PRO A 44 -10.05 0.06 10.89
C PRO A 44 -10.05 -1.43 10.54
N VAL A 45 -10.89 -2.20 11.24
CA VAL A 45 -11.26 -3.54 10.80
C VAL A 45 -12.28 -3.40 9.67
N ILE A 46 -12.05 -4.07 8.54
CA ILE A 46 -12.98 -4.05 7.41
C ILE A 46 -13.78 -5.36 7.39
N ILE A 47 -15.09 -5.29 7.63
CA ILE A 47 -16.00 -6.45 7.56
C ILE A 47 -17.10 -6.13 6.56
N ASN A 48 -17.27 -6.99 5.55
CA ASN A 48 -18.24 -6.81 4.46
C ASN A 48 -18.16 -5.44 3.75
N GLY A 49 -16.96 -4.83 3.71
CA GLY A 49 -16.73 -3.53 3.10
C GLY A 49 -17.01 -2.34 4.01
N GLU A 50 -17.43 -2.56 5.25
CA GLU A 50 -17.65 -1.50 6.25
C GLU A 50 -16.46 -1.36 7.20
N ASN A 51 -16.13 -0.11 7.53
CA ASN A 51 -15.08 0.22 8.48
C ASN A 51 -15.61 0.16 9.91
N ILE A 52 -15.11 -0.78 10.70
CA ILE A 52 -15.50 -1.00 12.10
C ILE A 52 -14.35 -0.55 13.01
N LYS A 53 -14.67 0.35 13.94
CA LYS A 53 -13.78 0.74 15.03
C LYS A 53 -14.04 -0.14 16.25
N THR A 54 -12.98 -0.47 16.98
CA THR A 54 -13.06 -1.28 18.21
C THR A 54 -12.30 -0.58 19.32
N ASP A 55 -12.59 -0.95 20.57
CA ASP A 55 -11.87 -0.39 21.73
C ASP A 55 -10.46 -0.98 21.91
N THR A 56 -10.13 -2.05 21.17
CA THR A 56 -8.79 -2.66 21.19
C THR A 56 -7.94 -2.06 20.07
N VAL A 57 -7.27 -0.95 20.37
CA VAL A 57 -6.40 -0.24 19.42
C VAL A 57 -4.93 -0.51 19.74
N LYS A 58 -4.12 -0.75 18.71
CA LYS A 58 -2.66 -0.84 18.83
C LYS A 58 -2.01 0.18 17.91
N GLN A 59 -0.91 0.77 18.38
CA GLN A 59 -0.10 1.66 17.57
C GLN A 59 0.80 0.85 16.63
N VAL A 60 0.82 1.26 15.36
CA VAL A 60 1.78 0.77 14.37
C VAL A 60 2.80 1.89 14.18
N VAL A 61 4.06 1.59 14.48
CA VAL A 61 5.17 2.55 14.42
C VAL A 61 6.25 2.04 13.47
N MET A 62 7.16 2.92 13.05
CA MET A 62 8.30 2.54 12.23
C MET A 62 9.30 1.73 13.07
N PRO A 63 9.59 0.46 12.74
CA PRO A 63 10.49 -0.34 13.60
C PRO A 63 11.93 0.18 13.68
N HIS A 64 12.38 0.88 12.63
CA HIS A 64 13.71 1.48 12.57
C HIS A 64 13.78 2.87 13.22
N ASP A 65 12.64 3.46 13.56
CA ASP A 65 12.51 4.72 14.28
C ASP A 65 11.26 4.68 15.15
N HIS A 66 11.31 3.85 16.20
CA HIS A 66 10.13 3.52 17.01
C HIS A 66 9.65 4.68 17.90
N GLN A 67 10.36 5.82 17.92
CA GLN A 67 9.93 7.04 18.60
C GLN A 67 9.11 7.94 17.68
N HIS A 68 9.20 7.72 16.36
CA HIS A 68 8.40 8.43 15.38
C HIS A 68 6.97 7.91 15.38
N VAL A 69 6.01 8.84 15.45
CA VAL A 69 4.58 8.62 15.33
C VAL A 69 4.03 9.60 14.33
#